data_AF-A0AAD9JYM5-F1
#
_entry.id   AF-A0AAD9JYM5-F1
#
_cell.length_a   1.000
_cell.length_b   1.000
_cell.length_c   1.000
_cell.angle_alpha   90.00
_cell.angle_beta   90.00
_cell.angle_gamma   90.00
#
_symmetry.space_group_name_H-M   'P 1'
#
loop_
_entity.id
_entity.type
_entity.pdbx_description
1 polymer ?
#
loop_
_entity_poly.entity_id
_entity_poly.type
_entity_poly.pdbx_seq_one_letter_code
_entity_poly.pdbx_strand_id
1 'polypeptide(L)'
;MTSLQGDDAGEKTDKTSKQWGLTLQTFCENTTFHGLRNVVEILWIAIVLFATSIYVYQCQNQVRLYLSHPVSWKMSLSRQESLYFPAVTICNQNAFRLVAAADNGSYHWLDDMYRRSDISTFNYTKWYVGNLSMRDVFLQNAHLKEDMIAS
;
A
#
# COMPACT_ATOMS: atom_id res chain seq x y z
N MET A 1 -35.87 44.33 26.13
CA MET A 1 -34.62 44.52 25.36
C MET A 1 -33.49 44.45 26.37
N THR A 2 -32.92 43.26 26.56
CA THR A 2 -31.61 42.84 25.96
C THR A 2 -30.47 43.72 26.47
N SER A 3 -29.37 43.23 27.03
CA SER A 3 -28.81 41.89 27.06
C SER A 3 -27.86 41.79 28.25
N LEU A 4 -27.77 40.57 28.76
CA LEU A 4 -26.86 40.06 29.77
C LEU A 4 -25.42 39.92 29.25
N GLN A 5 -24.56 39.77 30.26
CA GLN A 5 -23.38 38.90 30.33
C GLN A 5 -22.06 39.41 29.72
N GLY A 6 -21.16 39.80 30.63
CA GLY A 6 -19.76 40.06 30.30
C GLY A 6 -18.73 39.76 31.39
N ASP A 7 -19.06 39.22 32.58
CA ASP A 7 -18.05 39.14 33.68
C ASP A 7 -17.97 37.80 34.47
N ASP A 8 -18.80 36.80 34.19
CA ASP A 8 -18.87 35.56 35.02
C ASP A 8 -17.85 34.46 34.68
N ALA A 9 -17.08 34.59 33.58
CA ALA A 9 -16.15 33.55 33.13
C ALA A 9 -14.75 33.67 33.76
N GLY A 10 -14.30 34.88 34.08
CA GLY A 10 -12.99 35.14 34.68
C GLY A 10 -12.93 34.81 36.17
N GLU A 11 -14.02 35.05 36.91
CA GLU A 11 -14.07 34.81 38.35
C GLU A 11 -14.12 33.31 38.70
N LYS A 12 -14.76 32.49 37.85
CA LYS A 12 -14.88 31.04 38.07
C LYS A 12 -13.57 30.28 37.81
N THR A 13 -12.80 30.69 36.81
CA THR A 13 -11.52 30.06 36.47
C THR A 13 -10.44 30.41 37.49
N ASP A 14 -10.41 31.65 37.99
CA ASP A 14 -9.51 32.09 39.06
C ASP A 14 -9.86 31.44 40.42
N LYS A 15 -11.15 31.34 40.78
CA LYS A 15 -11.59 30.61 41.99
C LYS A 15 -11.25 29.13 41.94
N THR A 16 -11.42 28.49 40.79
CA THR A 16 -11.09 27.07 40.60
C THR A 16 -9.57 26.86 40.69
N SER A 17 -8.78 27.66 39.99
CA SER A 17 -7.30 27.67 40.06
C SER A 17 -6.80 27.84 41.50
N LYS A 18 -7.33 28.83 42.23
CA LYS A 18 -7.02 29.07 43.65
C LYS A 18 -7.44 27.91 44.54
N GLN A 19 -8.58 27.28 44.26
CA GLN A 19 -9.06 26.11 44.99
C GLN A 19 -8.17 24.88 44.77
N TRP A 20 -7.69 24.62 43.55
CA TRP A 20 -6.74 23.54 43.28
C TRP A 20 -5.38 23.81 43.94
N GLY A 21 -4.89 25.05 43.89
CA GLY A 21 -3.65 25.45 44.57
C GLY A 21 -3.71 25.23 46.08
N LEU A 22 -4.83 25.62 46.71
CA LEU A 22 -5.06 25.43 48.15
C LEU A 22 -5.19 23.95 48.53
N THR A 23 -5.83 23.14 47.67
CA THR A 23 -6.01 21.69 47.90
C THR A 23 -4.66 20.95 47.78
N LEU A 24 -3.83 21.33 46.81
CA LEU A 24 -2.48 20.78 46.65
C LEU A 24 -1.56 21.18 47.82
N GLN A 25 -1.65 22.43 48.27
CA GLN A 25 -0.89 22.90 49.43
C GLN A 25 -1.29 22.15 50.71
N THR A 26 -2.58 21.95 50.94
CA THR A 26 -3.11 21.19 52.10
C THR A 26 -2.73 19.71 52.05
N PHE A 27 -2.61 19.15 50.84
CA PHE A 27 -2.11 17.80 50.64
C PHE A 27 -0.61 17.71 50.97
N CYS A 28 0.21 18.65 50.49
CA CYS A 28 1.65 18.74 50.75
C CYS A 28 2.05 19.04 52.20
N GLU A 29 1.14 19.59 53.02
CA GLU A 29 1.42 19.89 54.44
C GLU A 29 1.08 18.73 55.39
N ASN A 30 0.05 17.93 55.10
CA ASN A 30 -0.35 16.80 55.97
C ASN A 30 0.54 15.56 55.82
N THR A 31 1.17 15.48 54.67
CA THR A 31 2.59 15.52 54.42
C THR A 31 3.71 15.02 55.41
N THR A 32 3.55 14.28 56.54
CA THR A 32 4.66 13.82 57.47
C THR A 32 5.91 13.04 56.92
N PHE A 33 6.91 13.70 56.31
CA PHE A 33 8.31 13.20 56.29
C PHE A 33 9.30 14.36 56.02
N HIS A 34 10.02 14.85 57.03
CA HIS A 34 10.68 16.17 57.03
C HIS A 34 11.99 16.32 56.19
N GLY A 35 12.13 15.61 55.06
CA GLY A 35 13.24 15.83 54.11
C GLY A 35 13.38 14.75 53.04
N LEU A 36 13.01 13.51 53.37
CA LEU A 36 12.93 12.40 52.41
C LEU A 36 11.60 12.41 51.64
N ARG A 37 10.56 13.13 52.09
CA ARG A 37 9.27 13.13 51.40
C ARG A 37 9.27 13.83 50.07
N ASN A 38 9.90 15.00 49.99
CA ASN A 38 9.99 15.72 48.71
C ASN A 38 10.68 14.85 47.66
N VAL A 39 11.70 14.08 48.05
CA VAL A 39 12.38 13.15 47.14
C VAL A 39 11.45 12.01 46.72
N VAL A 40 10.70 11.43 47.66
CA VAL A 40 9.73 10.37 47.38
C VAL A 40 8.57 10.88 46.51
N GLU A 41 8.07 12.10 46.74
CA GLU A 41 7.00 12.72 45.96
C GLU A 41 7.48 13.11 44.55
N ILE A 42 8.66 13.69 44.42
CA ILE A 42 9.29 13.97 43.11
C ILE A 42 9.58 12.67 42.36
N LEU A 43 10.02 11.63 43.06
CA LEU A 43 10.25 10.30 42.49
C LEU A 43 8.92 9.68 42.03
N TRP A 44 7.86 9.77 42.81
CA TRP A 44 6.53 9.30 42.42
C TRP A 44 5.99 10.07 41.21
N ILE A 45 6.14 11.39 41.19
CA ILE A 45 5.77 12.22 40.04
C ILE A 45 6.60 11.81 38.82
N ALA A 46 7.91 11.59 38.97
CA ALA A 46 8.77 11.14 37.88
C ALA A 46 8.36 9.75 37.36
N ILE A 47 8.02 8.82 38.25
CA ILE A 47 7.52 7.48 37.90
C ILE A 47 6.19 7.59 37.15
N VAL A 48 5.25 8.40 37.63
CA VAL A 48 3.95 8.61 36.99
C VAL A 48 4.11 9.27 35.62
N LEU A 49 4.98 10.28 35.49
CA LEU A 49 5.29 10.92 34.22
C LEU A 49 5.96 9.95 33.25
N PHE A 50 6.88 9.12 33.73
CA PHE A 50 7.55 8.11 32.93
C PHE A 50 6.56 7.05 32.44
N ALA A 51 5.71 6.53 33.33
CA ALA A 51 4.66 5.59 32.99
C ALA A 51 3.66 6.17 31.98
N THR A 52 3.26 7.43 32.17
CA THR A 52 2.36 8.15 31.26
C THR A 52 3.00 8.33 29.88
N SER A 53 4.29 8.67 29.83
CA SER A 53 5.03 8.83 28.59
C SER A 53 5.12 7.52 27.80
N ILE A 54 5.42 6.41 28.49
CA ILE A 54 5.42 5.07 27.87
C ILE A 54 4.03 4.70 27.35
N TYR A 55 2.99 4.98 28.14
CA TYR A 55 1.61 4.71 27.74
C TYR A 55 1.23 5.46 26.45
N VAL A 56 1.51 6.76 26.39
CA VAL A 56 1.26 7.58 25.19
C VAL A 56 2.03 7.04 23.99
N TYR A 57 3.30 6.66 24.16
CA TYR A 57 4.11 6.08 23.10
C TYR A 57 3.50 4.77 22.57
N GLN A 58 3.07 3.87 23.46
CA GLN A 58 2.41 2.62 23.07
C GLN A 58 1.09 2.87 22.33
N CYS A 59 0.26 3.80 22.81
CA CYS A 59 -0.98 4.17 22.12
C CYS A 59 -0.70 4.68 20.70
N GLN A 60 0.28 5.56 20.53
CA GLN A 60 0.67 6.05 19.20
C GLN A 60 1.14 4.93 18.28
N ASN A 61 1.94 3.99 18.80
CA ASN A 61 2.41 2.85 18.04
C ASN A 61 1.25 1.96 17.58
N GLN A 62 0.28 1.69 18.45
CA GLN A 62 -0.92 0.91 18.10
C GLN A 62 -1.80 1.63 17.07
N VAL A 63 -1.98 2.95 17.21
CA VAL A 63 -2.73 3.75 16.22
C VAL A 63 -2.03 3.73 14.86
N ARG A 64 -0.71 3.89 14.83
CA ARG A 64 0.07 3.79 13.58
C ARG A 64 -0.04 2.41 12.95
N LEU A 65 0.02 1.35 13.76
CA LEU A 65 -0.15 -0.02 13.30
C LEU A 65 -1.56 -0.23 12.72
N TYR A 66 -2.60 0.28 13.38
CA TYR A 66 -3.97 0.23 12.89
C TYR A 66 -4.14 0.95 11.54
N LEU A 67 -3.58 2.16 11.43
CA LEU A 67 -3.62 2.97 10.20
C LEU A 67 -2.73 2.43 9.07
N SER A 68 -1.70 1.64 9.40
CA SER A 68 -0.87 0.97 8.40
C SER A 68 -1.57 -0.20 7.70
N HIS A 69 -2.80 -0.54 8.12
CA HIS A 69 -3.64 -1.59 7.57
C HIS A 69 -2.86 -2.88 7.23
N PRO A 70 -2.13 -3.47 8.18
CA PRO A 70 -1.33 -4.65 7.91
C PRO A 70 -2.26 -5.83 7.61
N VAL A 71 -2.17 -6.38 6.41
CA VAL A 71 -2.97 -7.53 6.00
C VAL A 71 -2.26 -8.80 6.43
N SER A 72 -2.86 -9.54 7.37
CA SER A 72 -2.40 -10.89 7.74
C SER A 72 -3.15 -11.91 6.90
N TRP A 73 -2.47 -12.53 5.93
CA TRP A 73 -3.07 -13.63 5.16
C TRP A 73 -2.99 -14.93 5.95
N LYS A 74 -4.08 -15.72 5.94
CA LYS A 74 -4.10 -17.09 6.45
C LYS A 74 -4.33 -18.02 5.27
N MET A 75 -3.34 -18.84 4.91
CA MET A 75 -3.52 -19.87 3.90
C MET A 75 -4.17 -21.09 4.55
N SER A 76 -5.39 -21.43 4.13
CA SER A 76 -6.02 -22.70 4.42
C SER A 76 -6.06 -23.54 3.13
N LEU A 77 -5.47 -24.74 3.18
CA LEU A 77 -5.53 -25.69 2.08
C LEU A 77 -6.75 -26.60 2.32
N SER A 78 -7.86 -26.29 1.67
CA SER A 78 -9.02 -27.18 1.62
C SER A 78 -8.94 -28.05 0.38
N ARG A 79 -8.88 -29.36 0.55
CA ARG A 79 -8.89 -30.33 -0.54
C ARG A 79 -10.32 -30.47 -1.06
N GLN A 80 -10.62 -29.86 -2.20
CA GLN A 80 -11.90 -30.05 -2.88
C GLN A 80 -11.86 -31.29 -3.79
N GLU A 81 -12.96 -32.04 -3.84
CA GLU A 81 -13.08 -33.27 -4.65
C GLU A 81 -13.12 -32.98 -6.16
N SER A 82 -13.54 -31.78 -6.55
CA SER A 82 -13.55 -31.30 -7.93
C SER A 82 -13.13 -29.83 -8.00
N LEU A 83 -12.27 -29.50 -8.97
CA LEU A 83 -11.82 -28.13 -9.23
C LEU A 83 -12.12 -27.76 -10.68
N TYR A 84 -12.40 -26.48 -10.93
CA TYR A 84 -12.54 -25.97 -12.29
C TYR A 84 -11.18 -26.02 -13.00
N PHE A 85 -11.15 -26.61 -14.20
CA PHE A 85 -9.96 -26.60 -15.02
C PHE A 85 -9.72 -25.17 -15.53
N PRO A 86 -8.51 -24.60 -15.33
CA PRO A 86 -8.22 -23.24 -15.76
C PRO A 86 -8.12 -23.16 -17.29
N ALA A 87 -8.31 -21.96 -17.83
CA ALA A 87 -7.99 -21.70 -19.23
C ALA A 87 -6.49 -21.85 -19.44
N VAL A 88 -6.09 -22.76 -20.33
CA VAL A 88 -4.69 -22.97 -20.72
C VAL A 88 -4.47 -22.30 -22.08
N THR A 89 -3.63 -21.27 -22.10
CA THR A 89 -3.19 -20.60 -23.33
C THR A 89 -1.81 -21.11 -23.72
N ILE A 90 -1.72 -21.77 -24.86
CA ILE A 90 -0.46 -22.29 -25.40
C ILE A 90 -0.08 -21.44 -26.61
N CYS A 91 1.13 -20.87 -26.57
CA CYS A 91 1.73 -20.13 -27.69
C CYS A 91 3.02 -20.82 -28.11
N ASN A 92 3.25 -20.92 -29.42
CA ASN A 92 4.55 -21.33 -29.94
C ASN A 92 5.58 -20.22 -29.63
N GLN A 93 6.80 -20.60 -29.24
CA GLN A 93 7.91 -19.66 -29.05
C GLN A 93 8.37 -19.08 -30.39
N ASN A 94 8.20 -19.84 -31.47
CA ASN A 94 8.41 -19.34 -32.82
C ASN A 94 7.26 -18.40 -33.18
N ALA A 95 7.59 -17.13 -33.41
CA ALA A 95 6.59 -16.09 -33.59
C ALA A 95 5.93 -16.13 -34.97
N PHE A 96 6.63 -16.62 -35.99
CA PHE A 96 6.12 -16.78 -37.34
C PHE A 96 6.79 -17.96 -38.07
N ARG A 97 6.11 -18.49 -39.07
CA ARG A 97 6.61 -19.52 -39.97
C ARG A 97 7.51 -18.88 -41.02
N LEU A 98 8.79 -19.24 -41.00
CA LEU A 98 9.79 -18.71 -41.93
C LEU A 98 9.40 -18.94 -43.41
N VAL A 99 8.89 -20.13 -43.73
CA VAL A 99 8.45 -20.50 -45.08
C VAL A 99 7.28 -19.63 -45.53
N ALA A 100 6.25 -19.47 -44.70
CA ALA A 100 5.10 -18.62 -45.02
C ALA A 100 5.53 -17.15 -45.20
N ALA A 101 6.44 -16.66 -44.35
CA ALA A 101 6.96 -15.29 -44.45
C ALA A 101 7.76 -15.06 -45.74
N ALA A 102 8.50 -16.06 -46.21
CA ALA A 102 9.22 -16.01 -47.48
C ALA A 102 8.25 -16.04 -48.68
N ASP A 103 7.28 -16.96 -48.67
CA ASP A 103 6.29 -17.12 -49.74
C ASP A 103 5.40 -15.87 -49.90
N ASN A 104 5.05 -15.23 -48.78
CA ASN A 104 4.22 -14.02 -48.76
C ASN A 104 5.05 -12.72 -48.92
N GLY A 105 6.36 -12.80 -49.15
CA GLY A 105 7.24 -11.63 -49.27
C GLY A 105 7.33 -10.76 -48.00
N SER A 106 6.85 -11.25 -46.86
CA SER A 106 6.78 -10.52 -45.59
C SER A 106 8.00 -10.74 -44.69
N TYR A 107 8.94 -11.58 -45.12
CA TYR A 107 10.12 -11.96 -44.34
C TYR A 107 10.93 -10.77 -43.83
N HIS A 108 11.33 -9.84 -44.71
CA HIS A 108 12.16 -8.69 -44.31
C HIS A 108 11.45 -7.74 -43.35
N TRP A 109 10.13 -7.63 -43.46
CA TRP A 109 9.32 -6.83 -42.55
C TRP A 109 9.26 -7.46 -41.16
N LEU A 110 9.00 -8.78 -41.11
CA LEU A 110 8.95 -9.54 -39.85
C LEU A 110 10.34 -9.57 -39.17
N ASP A 111 11.40 -9.84 -39.92
CA ASP A 111 12.77 -9.82 -39.41
C ASP A 111 13.15 -8.44 -38.83
N ASP A 112 12.91 -7.35 -39.55
CA ASP A 112 13.22 -5.99 -39.06
C ASP A 112 12.42 -5.64 -37.80
N MET A 113 11.18 -6.11 -37.69
CA MET A 113 10.33 -5.90 -36.52
C MET A 113 10.80 -6.71 -35.31
N TYR A 114 11.06 -8.02 -35.48
CA TYR A 114 11.48 -8.91 -34.39
C TYR A 114 12.94 -8.72 -33.96
N ARG A 115 13.79 -8.16 -34.82
CA ARG A 115 15.19 -7.85 -34.50
C ARG A 115 15.36 -6.63 -33.61
N ARG A 116 14.36 -5.74 -33.55
CA ARG A 116 14.42 -4.51 -32.77
C ARG A 116 14.02 -4.76 -31.31
N SER A 117 14.75 -4.13 -30.39
CA SER A 117 14.42 -4.11 -28.96
C SER A 117 13.28 -3.15 -28.63
N ASP A 118 13.09 -2.12 -29.45
CA ASP A 118 12.05 -1.10 -29.28
C ASP A 118 11.21 -0.96 -30.54
N ILE A 119 9.93 -1.31 -30.43
CA ILE A 119 8.93 -1.26 -31.50
C ILE A 119 8.62 0.16 -31.95
N SER A 120 8.85 1.18 -31.11
CA SER A 120 8.64 2.58 -31.49
C SER A 120 9.58 3.02 -32.62
N THR A 121 10.72 2.36 -32.75
CA THR A 121 11.70 2.61 -33.82
C THR A 121 11.39 1.89 -35.12
N PHE A 122 10.35 1.06 -35.15
CA PHE A 122 9.99 0.27 -36.30
C PHE A 122 9.40 1.15 -37.40
N ASN A 123 10.04 1.14 -38.57
CA ASN A 123 9.54 1.86 -39.74
C ASN A 123 8.79 0.89 -40.66
N TYR A 124 7.46 0.89 -40.53
CA TYR A 124 6.57 0.01 -41.28
C TYR A 124 6.55 0.27 -42.79
N THR A 125 6.99 1.43 -43.27
CA THR A 125 7.04 1.75 -44.71
C THR A 125 8.36 1.33 -45.38
N LYS A 126 9.35 0.90 -44.60
CA LYS A 126 10.67 0.46 -45.10
C LYS A 126 10.57 -0.76 -46.02
N TRP A 127 9.64 -1.67 -45.75
CA TRP A 127 9.45 -2.92 -46.48
C TRP A 127 8.00 -3.03 -46.96
N TYR A 128 7.81 -3.34 -48.24
CA TYR A 128 6.47 -3.52 -48.82
C TYR A 128 5.93 -4.92 -48.50
N VAL A 129 4.80 -4.98 -47.80
CA VAL A 129 4.11 -6.22 -47.41
C VAL A 129 2.73 -6.37 -48.05
N GLY A 130 2.53 -5.72 -49.21
CA GLY A 130 1.22 -5.65 -49.86
C GLY A 130 0.29 -4.62 -49.21
N ASN A 131 -0.95 -4.55 -49.69
CA ASN A 131 -2.03 -3.74 -49.09
C ASN A 131 -2.71 -4.50 -47.95
N LEU A 132 -1.91 -5.00 -47.01
CA LEU A 132 -2.36 -5.81 -45.88
C LEU A 132 -2.23 -5.00 -44.58
N SER A 133 -3.17 -5.21 -43.66
CA SER A 133 -3.01 -4.65 -42.31
C SER A 133 -1.94 -5.43 -41.55
N MET A 134 -1.33 -4.79 -40.55
CA MET A 134 -0.35 -5.44 -39.67
C MET A 134 -0.90 -6.74 -39.07
N ARG A 135 -2.18 -6.75 -38.68
CA ARG A 135 -2.87 -7.94 -38.17
C ARG A 135 -2.90 -9.07 -39.20
N ASP A 136 -3.21 -8.75 -40.45
CA ASP A 136 -3.31 -9.75 -41.51
C ASP A 136 -1.94 -10.35 -41.83
N VAL A 137 -0.88 -9.53 -41.81
CA VAL A 137 0.51 -10.01 -41.94
C VAL A 137 0.85 -10.99 -40.81
N PHE A 138 0.46 -10.72 -39.57
CA PHE A 138 0.66 -11.68 -38.47
C PHE A 138 -0.15 -12.95 -38.65
N LEU A 139 -1.43 -12.85 -39.01
CA LEU A 139 -2.31 -14.01 -39.17
C LEU A 139 -1.86 -14.93 -40.31
N GLN A 140 -1.39 -14.37 -41.42
CA GLN A 140 -0.95 -15.13 -42.58
C GLN A 140 0.36 -15.88 -42.33
N ASN A 141 1.21 -15.36 -41.43
CA ASN A 141 2.52 -15.92 -41.13
C ASN A 141 2.58 -16.69 -39.80
N ALA A 142 1.49 -16.75 -39.03
CA ALA A 142 1.41 -17.45 -37.75
C ALA A 142 1.45 -18.99 -37.90
N HIS A 143 1.79 -19.67 -36.81
CA HIS A 143 1.62 -21.11 -36.70
C HIS A 143 0.14 -21.48 -36.63
N LEU A 144 -0.26 -22.47 -37.42
CA LEU A 144 -1.60 -23.03 -37.41
C LEU A 144 -1.74 -24.00 -36.23
N LYS A 145 -2.87 -23.95 -35.52
CA LYS A 145 -3.12 -24.85 -34.38
C LYS A 145 -3.22 -26.30 -34.84
N GLU A 146 -3.72 -26.52 -36.05
CA GLU A 146 -3.91 -27.82 -36.67
C GLU A 146 -2.56 -28.54 -36.93
N ASP A 147 -1.50 -27.77 -37.18
CA ASP A 147 -0.16 -28.31 -37.42
C ASP A 147 0.63 -28.58 -36.12
N MET A 148 0.22 -27.95 -35.02
CA MET A 148 0.94 -27.97 -33.73
C MET A 148 0.35 -28.96 -32.72
N ILE A 149 -0.93 -29.33 -32.88
CA ILE A 149 -1.63 -30.25 -31.99
C ILE A 149 -1.79 -31.58 -32.73
N ALA A 150 -0.91 -32.54 -32.43
CA ALA A 150 -1.09 -33.93 -32.87
C ALA A 150 -1.89 -34.70 -31.80
N SER A 151 -2.97 -35.37 -32.22
CA SER A 151 -3.80 -36.23 -31.37
C SER A 151 -3.39 -37.70 -31.46
#